data_AF-A0A6A4SB27-F1
#
_entry.id   AF-A0A6A4SB27-F1
#
_cell.length_a   1.000
_cell.length_b   1.000
_cell.length_c   1.000
_cell.angle_alpha   90.00
_cell.angle_beta   90.00
_cell.angle_gamma   90.00
#
_symmetry.space_group_name_H-M   'P 1'
#
loop_
_entity.id
_entity.type
_entity.pdbx_description
1 polymer ?
#
loop_
_entity_poly.entity_id
_entity_poly.type
_entity_poly.pdbx_seq_one_letter_code
_entity_poly.pdbx_strand_id
1 'polypeptide(L)'
;MKQPGNETADAVLRRLDEQYQKYKYMELNLSQKKMRLKNQIPQITQTLEILRHMQKKKGTTERMETHFLLADNVYCKASVPPTDKVCLWLGANVMLEYDIDEAQALLEKNLSTASRNLETLVDDLDFLRDQFTTIEVKMERKLEKLEEKLKELEDKMKQSGKGKVAFSVAAEQGGAVGPLSANTTLRFNTEMSNVDNVFNLNTGIFTAPVDGLYYFTFFYRTPANKESMLILYKNGREVLKSSETARYYGGTDTAGNAAILKLKADDELYLTLPAGNSIWAAGRQTTFSGFLLDFCHCHHG
;
A
#
# COMPACT_ATOMS: atom_id res chain seq x y z
N MET A 1 0.42 -22.76 14.24
CA MET A 1 1.57 -21.97 14.72
C MET A 1 1.83 -20.86 13.72
N LYS A 2 1.63 -19.58 14.09
CA LYS A 2 1.92 -18.43 13.22
C LYS A 2 3.43 -18.28 13.11
N GLN A 3 3.97 -18.21 11.90
CA GLN A 3 5.39 -17.97 11.67
C GLN A 3 5.81 -16.62 12.30
N PRO A 4 6.90 -16.57 13.07
CA PRO A 4 7.45 -15.33 13.59
C PRO A 4 8.18 -14.63 12.45
N GLY A 5 7.61 -13.55 11.90
CA GLY A 5 8.31 -12.75 10.90
C GLY A 5 7.43 -12.06 9.85
N ASN A 6 6.13 -12.34 9.79
CA ASN A 6 5.24 -11.71 8.81
C ASN A 6 4.43 -10.57 9.44
N GLU A 7 5.12 -9.57 10.01
CA GLU A 7 4.48 -8.26 10.25
C GLU A 7 4.18 -7.63 8.87
N THR A 8 2.92 -7.22 8.66
CA THR A 8 2.53 -6.54 7.43
C THR A 8 3.30 -5.23 7.29
N ALA A 9 3.57 -4.80 6.05
CA ALA A 9 4.33 -3.57 5.81
C ALA A 9 3.69 -2.35 6.51
N ASP A 10 2.36 -2.31 6.57
CA ASP A 10 1.59 -1.31 7.30
C ASP A 10 1.85 -1.33 8.81
N ALA A 11 1.97 -2.51 9.42
CA ALA A 11 2.27 -2.63 10.85
C ALA A 11 3.66 -2.08 11.18
N VAL A 12 4.64 -2.36 10.31
CA VAL A 12 6.01 -1.85 10.45
C VAL A 12 6.05 -0.33 10.25
N LEU A 13 5.37 0.20 9.23
CA LEU A 13 5.32 1.65 8.98
C LEU A 13 4.63 2.41 10.12
N ARG A 14 3.50 1.90 10.62
CA ARG A 14 2.83 2.50 11.80
C ARG A 14 3.74 2.53 13.02
N ARG A 15 4.46 1.43 13.29
CA ARG A 15 5.41 1.37 14.41
C ARG A 15 6.55 2.37 14.27
N LEU A 16 7.09 2.53 13.06
CA LEU A 16 8.14 3.52 12.78
C LEU A 16 7.64 4.95 12.95
N ASP A 17 6.44 5.26 12.46
CA ASP A 17 5.81 6.58 12.65
C ASP A 17 5.52 6.85 14.14
N GLU A 18 4.98 5.89 14.88
CA GLU A 18 4.79 6.01 16.34
C GLU A 18 6.11 6.28 17.08
N GLN A 19 7.20 5.61 16.69
CA GLN A 19 8.53 5.86 17.25
C GLN A 19 9.02 7.27 16.90
N TYR A 20 8.86 7.69 15.65
CA TYR A 20 9.23 9.02 15.19
C TYR A 20 8.50 10.12 15.96
N GLN A 21 7.18 10.00 16.16
CA GLN A 21 6.41 10.97 16.95
C GLN A 21 6.87 11.03 18.41
N LYS A 22 7.20 9.88 19.03
CA LYS A 22 7.74 9.83 20.40
C LYS A 22 9.08 10.55 20.51
N TYR A 23 9.98 10.34 19.55
CA TYR A 23 11.27 11.02 19.53
C TYR A 23 11.11 12.52 19.30
N LYS A 24 10.20 12.95 18.42
CA LYS A 24 9.87 14.37 18.20
C LYS A 24 9.35 15.06 19.44
N TYR A 25 8.48 14.38 20.18
CA TYR A 25 8.00 14.87 21.46
C TYR A 25 9.13 14.97 22.50
N MET A 26 10.02 13.97 22.55
CA MET A 26 11.15 13.95 23.48
C MET A 26 12.17 15.07 23.17
N GLU A 27 12.47 15.31 21.89
CA GLU A 27 13.37 16.37 21.42
C GLU A 27 12.87 17.74 21.87
N LEU A 28 11.58 18.02 21.68
CA LEU A 28 10.95 19.26 22.10
C LEU A 28 11.13 19.49 23.61
N ASN A 29 10.89 18.46 24.42
CA ASN A 29 11.01 18.54 25.87
C ASN A 29 12.47 18.75 26.32
N LEU A 30 13.42 18.02 25.74
CA LEU A 30 14.85 18.15 26.06
C LEU A 30 15.39 19.52 25.63
N SER A 31 14.99 20.00 24.45
CA SER A 31 15.36 21.33 23.93
C SER A 31 14.86 22.46 24.84
N GLN A 32 13.62 22.38 25.33
CA GLN A 32 13.08 23.34 26.30
C GLN A 32 13.85 23.33 27.63
N LYS A 33 14.21 22.15 28.15
CA LYS A 33 15.03 22.03 29.38
C LYS A 33 16.42 22.61 29.17
N LYS A 34 17.07 22.32 28.04
CA LYS A 34 18.36 22.88 27.64
C LYS A 34 18.32 24.40 27.60
N MET A 35 17.28 24.98 27.01
CA MET A 35 17.12 26.44 26.93
C MET A 35 17.00 27.08 28.33
N ARG A 36 16.25 26.46 29.26
CA ARG A 36 16.14 26.95 30.65
C ARG A 36 17.49 26.95 31.36
N LEU A 37 18.23 25.85 31.30
CA LEU A 37 19.54 25.74 31.94
C LEU A 37 20.56 26.72 31.31
N LYS A 38 20.53 26.88 29.98
CA LYS A 38 21.39 27.82 29.26
C LYS A 38 21.16 29.29 29.67
N ASN A 39 19.93 29.64 30.06
CA ASN A 39 19.61 30.97 30.60
C ASN A 39 19.94 31.10 32.09
N GLN A 40 19.80 30.02 32.87
CA GLN A 40 20.01 30.02 34.31
C GLN A 40 21.50 30.03 34.71
N ILE A 41 22.36 29.31 33.98
CA ILE A 41 23.80 29.20 34.28
C ILE A 41 24.50 30.57 34.30
N PRO A 42 24.30 31.47 33.32
CA PRO A 42 24.86 32.82 33.36
C PRO A 42 24.39 33.63 34.58
N GLN A 43 23.11 33.51 34.95
CA GLN A 43 22.55 34.23 36.11
C GLN A 43 23.16 33.75 37.43
N ILE A 44 23.37 32.43 37.60
CA ILE A 44 24.05 31.88 38.77
C ILE A 44 25.52 32.31 38.80
N THR A 45 26.18 32.32 37.64
CA THR A 45 27.59 32.73 37.51
C THR A 45 27.78 34.20 37.89
N GLN A 46 26.90 35.08 37.41
CA GLN A 46 26.92 36.50 37.76
C GLN A 46 26.67 36.72 39.26
N THR A 47 25.71 35.99 39.85
CA THR A 47 25.46 36.04 41.31
C THR A 47 26.69 35.61 42.11
N LEU A 48 27.40 34.56 41.68
CA LEU A 48 28.65 34.10 42.31
C LEU A 48 29.77 35.14 42.20
N GLU A 49 29.91 35.83 41.08
CA GLU A 49 30.88 36.91 40.92
C GLU A 49 30.61 38.08 41.88
N ILE A 50 29.34 38.45 42.05
CA ILE A 50 28.91 39.47 43.02
C ILE A 50 29.28 39.03 44.45
N LEU A 51 28.97 37.78 44.83
CA LEU A 51 29.30 37.26 46.16
C LEU A 51 30.81 37.24 46.42
N ARG A 52 31.62 36.83 45.44
CA ARG A 52 33.08 36.89 45.54
C ARG A 52 33.60 38.31 45.71
N HIS A 53 32.99 39.29 45.03
CA HIS A 53 33.31 40.71 45.23
C HIS A 53 32.94 41.21 46.62
N MET A 54 31.78 40.80 47.15
CA MET A 54 31.37 41.12 48.53
C MET A 54 32.29 40.46 49.57
N GLN A 55 32.68 39.21 49.35
CA GLN A 55 33.60 38.47 50.21
C GLN A 55 34.99 39.12 50.28
N LYS A 56 35.53 39.62 49.16
CA LYS A 56 36.82 40.35 49.16
C LYS A 56 36.78 41.64 49.96
N LYS A 57 35.61 42.27 50.09
CA LYS A 57 35.41 43.48 50.90
C LYS A 57 35.00 43.17 52.36
N LYS A 58 34.88 41.88 52.71
CA LYS A 58 34.62 41.42 54.08
C LYS A 58 35.84 41.76 54.94
N GLY A 59 35.67 42.65 55.92
CA GLY A 59 36.73 43.13 56.81
C GLY A 59 37.38 44.47 56.44
N THR A 60 37.10 45.04 55.26
CA THR A 60 37.43 46.44 54.93
C THR A 60 36.33 47.39 55.37
N THR A 61 36.68 48.60 55.84
CA THR A 61 35.70 49.65 56.20
C THR A 61 35.14 50.39 54.97
N GLU A 62 35.56 50.01 53.76
CA GLU A 62 35.19 50.66 52.52
C GLU A 62 33.75 50.31 52.12
N ARG A 63 32.94 51.35 51.93
CA ARG A 63 31.58 51.23 51.40
C ARG A 63 31.60 50.89 49.91
N MET A 64 30.70 50.01 49.48
CA MET A 64 30.57 49.65 48.07
C MET A 64 29.46 50.50 47.44
N GLU A 65 29.81 51.39 46.50
CA GLU A 65 28.80 52.03 45.65
C GLU A 65 28.29 51.02 44.62
N THR A 66 26.98 50.81 44.58
CA THR A 66 26.31 49.95 43.61
C THR A 66 25.03 50.61 43.10
N HIS A 67 24.57 50.17 41.94
CA HIS A 67 23.30 50.60 41.36
C HIS A 67 22.27 49.50 41.63
N PHE A 68 21.37 49.73 42.60
CA PHE A 68 20.29 48.79 42.91
C PHE A 68 19.20 48.83 41.85
N LEU A 69 18.84 47.66 41.33
CA LEU A 69 17.68 47.48 40.45
C LEU A 69 16.39 47.62 41.28
N LEU A 70 15.58 48.64 40.97
CA LEU A 70 14.25 48.83 41.56
C LEU A 70 13.15 48.22 40.68
N ALA A 71 13.32 48.35 39.37
CA ALA A 71 12.46 47.79 38.33
C ALA A 71 13.29 47.63 37.05
N ASP A 72 12.71 47.00 36.03
CA ASP A 72 13.35 46.88 34.72
C ASP A 72 13.73 48.28 34.19
N ASN A 73 15.03 48.47 33.94
CA ASN A 73 15.64 49.74 33.51
C ASN A 73 15.63 50.89 34.54
N VAL A 74 15.27 50.64 35.80
CA VAL A 74 15.27 51.66 36.86
C VAL A 74 16.29 51.28 37.94
N TYR A 75 17.32 52.12 38.07
CA TYR A 75 18.41 51.91 39.01
C TYR A 75 18.54 53.08 40.00
N CYS A 76 18.83 52.76 41.26
CA CYS A 76 19.15 53.74 42.30
C CYS A 76 20.60 53.57 42.76
N LYS A 77 21.36 54.66 42.79
CA LYS A 77 22.71 54.66 43.35
C LYS A 77 22.62 54.52 44.87
N ALA A 78 23.18 53.46 45.42
CA ALA A 78 23.25 53.27 46.86
C ALA A 78 24.64 52.83 47.31
N SER A 79 24.95 53.12 48.57
CA SER A 79 26.20 52.75 49.22
C SER A 79 25.94 51.59 50.18
N VAL A 80 26.41 50.39 49.85
CA VAL A 80 26.25 49.18 50.66
C VAL A 80 27.39 49.08 51.67
N PRO A 81 27.11 49.04 52.98
CA PRO A 81 28.11 48.75 54.00
C PRO A 81 28.57 47.28 53.91
N PRO A 82 29.78 46.94 54.38
CA PRO A 82 30.21 45.55 54.50
C PRO A 82 29.17 44.74 55.27
N THR A 83 28.68 43.67 54.66
CA THR A 83 27.61 42.82 55.21
C THR A 83 28.09 41.38 55.18
N ASP A 84 27.82 40.62 56.25
CA ASP A 84 28.26 39.21 56.36
C ASP A 84 27.24 38.20 55.83
N LYS A 85 26.00 38.65 55.63
CA LYS A 85 24.83 37.84 55.29
C LYS A 85 24.19 38.29 53.98
N VAL A 86 23.62 37.34 53.25
CA VAL A 86 22.90 37.54 51.99
C VAL A 86 21.62 36.73 51.97
N CYS A 87 20.56 37.29 51.38
CA CYS A 87 19.28 36.58 51.23
C CYS A 87 19.20 35.95 49.84
N LEU A 88 19.04 34.63 49.78
CA LEU A 88 18.86 33.88 48.54
C LEU A 88 17.41 33.43 48.38
N TRP A 89 16.88 33.57 47.17
CA TRP A 89 15.58 33.04 46.79
C TRP A 89 15.71 31.59 46.33
N LEU A 90 15.07 30.65 47.03
CA LEU A 90 15.17 29.21 46.75
C LEU A 90 14.03 28.68 45.87
N GLY A 91 13.06 29.54 45.53
CA GLY A 91 11.84 29.16 44.85
C GLY A 91 10.70 28.83 45.83
N ALA A 92 9.54 28.45 45.30
CA ALA A 92 8.33 28.14 46.07
C ALA A 92 7.93 29.21 47.11
N ASN A 93 8.19 30.49 46.79
CA ASN A 93 7.96 31.63 47.68
C ASN A 93 8.80 31.63 48.97
N VAL A 94 9.96 30.97 48.95
CA VAL A 94 10.87 30.87 50.10
C VAL A 94 12.16 31.65 49.84
N MET A 95 12.48 32.53 50.78
CA MET A 95 13.74 33.27 50.87
C MET A 95 14.42 32.90 52.19
N LEU A 96 15.72 32.58 52.15
CA LEU A 96 16.51 32.28 53.33
C LEU A 96 17.77 33.16 53.37
N GLU A 97 18.14 33.54 54.59
CA GLU A 97 19.37 34.27 54.88
C GLU A 97 20.52 33.28 55.07
N TYR A 98 21.65 33.55 54.43
CA TYR A 98 22.85 32.75 54.45
C TYR A 98 24.06 33.61 54.75
N ASP A 99 25.07 33.04 55.41
CA ASP A 99 26.39 33.68 55.42
C ASP A 99 26.99 33.64 54.01
N ILE A 100 27.84 34.62 53.66
CA ILE A 100 28.46 34.69 52.32
C ILE A 100 29.13 33.37 51.90
N ASP A 101 29.80 32.71 52.85
CA ASP A 101 30.53 31.46 52.60
C ASP A 101 29.57 30.29 52.31
N GLU A 102 28.43 30.21 53.02
CA GLU A 102 27.37 29.21 52.79
C GLU A 102 26.63 29.47 51.46
N ALA A 103 26.34 30.74 51.18
CA ALA A 103 25.69 31.18 49.94
C ALA A 103 26.53 30.82 48.72
N GLN A 104 27.85 31.04 48.80
CA GLN A 104 28.78 30.68 47.74
C GLN A 104 28.84 29.17 47.54
N ALA A 105 28.98 28.37 48.61
CA ALA A 105 29.01 26.92 48.51
C ALA A 105 27.71 26.35 47.91
N LEU A 106 26.55 26.90 48.27
CA LEU A 106 25.25 26.51 47.72
C LEU A 106 25.16 26.83 46.22
N LEU A 107 25.54 28.04 45.82
CA LEU A 107 25.49 28.45 44.41
C LEU A 107 26.53 27.73 43.54
N GLU A 108 27.72 27.44 44.06
CA GLU A 108 28.73 26.62 43.36
C GLU A 108 28.24 25.18 43.14
N LYS A 109 27.60 24.58 44.15
CA LYS A 109 26.95 23.26 44.01
C LYS A 109 25.82 23.29 42.99
N ASN A 110 24.97 24.31 43.01
CA ASN A 110 23.88 24.48 42.07
C ASN A 110 24.39 24.70 40.64
N LEU A 111 25.44 25.51 40.47
CA LEU A 111 26.10 25.75 39.19
C LEU A 111 26.69 24.46 38.62
N SER A 112 27.42 23.69 39.45
CA SER A 112 27.98 22.40 39.06
C SER A 112 26.87 21.42 38.63
N THR A 113 25.79 21.34 39.39
CA THR A 113 24.64 20.49 39.06
C THR A 113 23.96 20.92 37.76
N ALA A 114 23.71 22.22 37.58
CA ALA A 114 23.09 22.77 36.38
C ALA A 114 23.98 22.57 35.14
N SER A 115 25.30 22.73 35.28
CA SER A 115 26.26 22.54 34.19
C SER A 115 26.35 21.07 33.79
N ARG A 116 26.45 20.15 34.76
CA ARG A 116 26.42 18.71 34.49
C ARG A 116 25.11 18.27 33.83
N ASN A 117 23.97 18.78 34.30
CA ASN A 117 22.68 18.49 33.69
C ASN A 117 22.59 19.01 32.25
N LEU A 118 23.19 20.17 31.98
CA LEU A 118 23.25 20.72 30.62
C LEU A 118 24.10 19.83 29.71
N GLU A 119 25.26 19.36 30.18
CA GLU A 119 26.13 18.45 29.45
C GLU A 119 25.39 17.14 29.10
N THR A 120 24.77 16.48 30.09
CA THR A 120 23.99 15.27 29.84
C THR A 120 22.83 15.50 28.87
N LEU A 121 22.18 16.68 28.91
CA LEU A 121 21.10 17.01 27.98
C LEU A 121 21.59 17.24 26.55
N VAL A 122 22.82 17.73 26.38
CA VAL A 122 23.44 17.86 25.06
C VAL A 122 23.69 16.48 24.49
N ASP A 123 24.27 15.57 25.28
CA ASP A 123 24.53 14.19 24.86
C ASP A 123 23.23 13.45 24.52
N ASP A 124 22.18 13.59 25.35
CA ASP A 124 20.87 12.99 25.10
C ASP A 124 20.22 13.50 23.79
N LEU A 125 20.39 14.79 23.48
CA LEU A 125 19.89 15.39 22.25
C LEU A 125 20.67 14.90 21.02
N ASP A 126 21.97 14.72 21.15
CA ASP A 126 22.81 14.18 20.06
C ASP A 126 22.45 12.71 19.81
N PHE A 127 22.29 11.90 20.86
CA PHE A 127 21.79 10.54 20.73
C PHE A 127 20.42 10.48 20.05
N LEU A 128 19.50 11.39 20.42
CA LEU A 128 18.18 11.45 19.83
C LEU A 128 18.22 11.81 18.34
N ARG A 129 19.12 12.72 17.95
CA ARG A 129 19.36 13.08 16.55
C ARG A 129 19.81 11.87 15.72
N ASP A 130 20.70 11.04 16.25
CA ASP A 130 21.13 9.81 15.58
C ASP A 130 19.99 8.80 15.44
N GLN A 131 19.10 8.72 16.45
CA GLN A 131 17.91 7.87 16.37
C GLN A 131 16.94 8.34 15.27
N PHE A 132 16.76 9.64 15.09
CA PHE A 132 15.96 10.17 13.98
C PHE A 132 16.49 9.73 12.62
N THR A 133 17.77 9.97 12.35
CA THR A 133 18.39 9.59 11.08
C THR A 133 18.26 8.08 10.84
N THR A 134 18.40 7.27 11.89
CA THR A 134 18.24 5.81 11.78
C THR A 134 16.81 5.41 11.38
N ILE A 135 15.80 6.09 11.90
CA ILE A 135 14.39 5.80 11.59
C ILE A 135 14.05 6.27 10.18
N GLU A 136 14.51 7.45 9.78
CA GLU A 136 14.33 7.98 8.43
C GLU A 136 14.86 6.99 7.39
N VAL A 137 16.10 6.52 7.55
CA VAL A 137 16.71 5.52 6.66
C VAL A 137 15.92 4.19 6.69
N LYS A 138 15.42 3.76 7.85
CA LYS A 138 14.60 2.52 7.94
C LYS A 138 13.27 2.68 7.20
N MET A 139 12.65 3.85 7.29
CA MET A 139 11.38 4.16 6.63
C MET A 139 11.57 4.23 5.12
N GLU A 140 12.60 4.92 4.63
CA GLU A 140 12.93 5.02 3.20
C GLU A 140 13.17 3.64 2.58
N ARG A 141 14.01 2.81 3.20
CA ARG A 141 14.27 1.42 2.74
C ARG A 141 13.00 0.57 2.68
N LYS A 142 12.03 0.84 3.56
CA LYS A 142 10.77 0.10 3.56
C LYS A 142 9.85 0.58 2.43
N LEU A 143 9.87 1.87 2.15
CA LEU A 143 9.13 2.50 1.05
C LEU A 143 9.66 2.01 -0.30
N GLU A 144 10.98 1.99 -0.50
CA GLU A 144 11.63 1.45 -1.71
C GLU A 144 11.21 -0.02 -1.98
N LYS A 145 11.24 -0.87 -0.94
CA LYS A 145 10.79 -2.27 -1.05
C LYS A 145 9.30 -2.43 -1.37
N LEU A 146 8.46 -1.46 -1.00
CA LEU A 146 7.04 -1.47 -1.36
C LEU A 146 6.85 -1.08 -2.82
N GLU A 147 7.58 -0.08 -3.29
CA GLU A 147 7.57 0.34 -4.70
C GLU A 147 8.04 -0.77 -5.63
N GLU A 148 9.12 -1.48 -5.27
CA GLU A 148 9.59 -2.65 -6.02
C GLU A 148 8.51 -3.73 -6.13
N LYS A 149 7.86 -4.08 -5.02
CA LYS A 149 6.77 -5.08 -5.01
C LYS A 149 5.57 -4.63 -5.83
N LEU A 150 5.24 -3.35 -5.80
CA LEU A 150 4.14 -2.80 -6.58
C LEU A 150 4.45 -2.93 -8.08
N LYS A 151 5.66 -2.58 -8.50
CA LYS A 151 6.13 -2.77 -9.88
C LYS A 151 6.10 -4.24 -10.31
N GLU A 152 6.57 -5.16 -9.46
CA GLU A 152 6.48 -6.60 -9.74
C GLU A 152 5.03 -7.08 -9.91
N LEU A 153 4.10 -6.60 -9.08
CA LEU A 153 2.70 -6.95 -9.18
C LEU A 153 2.06 -6.38 -10.45
N GLU A 154 2.38 -5.14 -10.81
CA GLU A 154 1.92 -4.52 -12.06
C GLU A 154 2.42 -5.30 -13.29
N ASP A 155 3.68 -5.70 -13.29
CA ASP A 155 4.25 -6.49 -14.37
C ASP A 155 3.60 -7.88 -14.44
N LYS A 156 3.33 -8.52 -13.31
CA LYS A 156 2.54 -9.77 -13.24
C LYS A 156 1.11 -9.58 -13.75
N MET A 157 0.45 -8.47 -13.45
CA MET A 157 -0.89 -8.18 -13.96
C MET A 157 -0.89 -7.93 -15.47
N LYS A 158 0.11 -7.19 -15.98
CA LYS A 158 0.29 -6.98 -17.44
C LYS A 158 0.57 -8.30 -18.17
N GLN A 159 1.34 -9.20 -17.57
CA GLN A 159 1.56 -10.54 -18.12
C GLN A 159 0.30 -11.41 -18.05
N SER A 160 -0.47 -11.33 -16.95
CA SER A 160 -1.73 -12.08 -16.82
C SER A 160 -2.80 -11.64 -17.83
N GLY A 161 -2.76 -10.40 -18.33
CA GLY A 161 -3.68 -9.91 -19.36
C GLY A 161 -3.26 -10.22 -20.81
N LYS A 162 -2.02 -10.66 -21.06
CA LYS A 162 -1.55 -10.98 -22.42
C LYS A 162 -1.93 -12.41 -22.81
N GLY A 163 -2.74 -12.53 -23.86
CA GLY A 163 -3.09 -13.79 -24.52
C GLY A 163 -4.24 -14.58 -23.88
N LYS A 164 -5.22 -13.89 -23.28
CA LYS A 164 -6.48 -14.54 -22.90
C LYS A 164 -7.38 -14.64 -24.12
N VAL A 165 -7.63 -15.85 -24.60
CA VAL A 165 -8.59 -16.09 -25.68
C VAL A 165 -9.84 -16.74 -25.09
N ALA A 166 -11.00 -16.10 -25.24
CA ALA A 166 -12.26 -16.68 -24.83
C ALA A 166 -13.43 -16.05 -25.57
N PHE A 167 -14.40 -16.86 -26.01
CA PHE A 167 -15.66 -16.38 -26.56
C PHE A 167 -16.83 -17.21 -26.04
N SER A 168 -18.00 -16.60 -26.03
CA SER A 168 -19.28 -17.24 -25.78
C SER A 168 -20.36 -16.49 -26.56
N VAL A 169 -21.00 -17.18 -27.49
CA VAL A 169 -22.04 -16.64 -28.37
C VAL A 169 -23.30 -17.48 -28.31
N ALA A 170 -24.44 -16.84 -28.58
CA ALA A 170 -25.74 -17.46 -28.50
C ALA A 170 -26.65 -17.03 -29.65
N ALA A 171 -27.60 -17.90 -29.99
CA ALA A 171 -28.69 -17.56 -30.89
C ALA A 171 -29.92 -17.13 -30.06
N GLU A 172 -30.34 -15.87 -30.23
CA GLU A 172 -31.37 -15.25 -29.40
C GLU A 172 -32.67 -14.96 -30.15
N GLN A 173 -32.59 -14.56 -31.43
CA GLN A 173 -33.73 -14.08 -32.22
C GLN A 173 -33.97 -14.85 -33.54
N GLY A 174 -33.65 -16.15 -33.61
CA GLY A 174 -33.77 -16.95 -34.85
C GLY A 174 -34.99 -17.87 -34.94
N GLY A 175 -35.57 -18.29 -33.81
CA GLY A 175 -36.65 -19.30 -33.80
C GLY A 175 -36.18 -20.68 -34.27
N ALA A 176 -37.04 -21.44 -34.94
CA ALA A 176 -36.65 -22.72 -35.54
C ALA A 176 -35.83 -22.48 -36.82
N VAL A 177 -34.61 -23.02 -36.89
CA VAL A 177 -33.75 -22.98 -38.08
C VAL A 177 -33.71 -24.37 -38.70
N GLY A 178 -33.94 -24.47 -40.02
CA GLY A 178 -34.03 -25.74 -40.76
C GLY A 178 -35.38 -26.45 -40.67
N PRO A 179 -35.60 -27.55 -41.40
CA PRO A 179 -34.60 -28.28 -42.17
C PRO A 179 -34.16 -27.50 -43.40
N LEU A 180 -32.84 -27.44 -43.62
CA LEU A 180 -32.24 -26.77 -44.77
C LEU A 180 -31.92 -27.80 -45.86
N SER A 181 -31.88 -27.37 -47.12
CA SER A 181 -31.54 -28.23 -48.26
C SER A 181 -30.04 -28.51 -48.41
N ALA A 182 -29.20 -27.76 -47.70
CA ALA A 182 -27.75 -27.89 -47.74
C ALA A 182 -27.13 -27.68 -46.34
N ASN A 183 -25.94 -28.23 -46.14
CA ASN A 183 -25.15 -28.00 -44.94
C ASN A 183 -24.87 -26.51 -44.80
N THR A 184 -25.17 -25.95 -43.64
CA THR A 184 -25.10 -24.50 -43.40
C THR A 184 -24.30 -24.20 -42.15
N THR A 185 -23.30 -23.33 -42.26
CA THR A 185 -22.57 -22.80 -41.10
C THR A 185 -23.51 -21.94 -40.26
N LEU A 186 -23.60 -22.24 -38.97
CA LEU A 186 -24.44 -21.50 -38.04
C LEU A 186 -23.82 -20.15 -37.71
N ARG A 187 -24.66 -19.11 -37.83
CA ARG A 187 -24.35 -17.75 -37.39
C ARG A 187 -25.05 -17.46 -36.08
N PHE A 188 -24.43 -16.60 -35.28
CA PHE A 188 -24.95 -16.20 -33.98
C PHE A 188 -25.24 -14.70 -34.01
N ASN A 189 -26.28 -14.28 -33.27
CA ASN A 189 -26.71 -12.89 -33.25
C ASN A 189 -26.58 -12.22 -31.87
N THR A 190 -26.09 -12.97 -30.87
CA THR A 190 -25.78 -12.43 -29.54
C THR A 190 -24.37 -12.83 -29.13
N GLU A 191 -23.58 -11.82 -28.77
CA GLU A 191 -22.28 -11.98 -28.11
C GLU A 191 -22.47 -11.87 -26.60
N MET A 192 -22.06 -12.90 -25.84
CA MET A 192 -21.99 -12.83 -24.37
C MET A 192 -20.60 -12.40 -23.91
N SER A 193 -19.57 -12.86 -24.61
CA SER A 193 -18.16 -12.47 -24.43
C SER A 193 -17.37 -12.81 -25.69
N ASN A 194 -16.37 -12.00 -26.05
CA ASN A 194 -15.50 -12.23 -27.20
C ASN A 194 -14.15 -11.53 -26.99
N VAL A 195 -13.35 -12.07 -26.07
CA VAL A 195 -12.02 -11.55 -25.75
C VAL A 195 -11.13 -11.69 -26.98
N ASP A 196 -10.45 -10.59 -27.34
CA ASP A 196 -9.62 -10.46 -28.54
C ASP A 196 -10.37 -10.59 -29.88
N ASN A 197 -11.70 -10.46 -29.89
CA ASN A 197 -12.54 -10.50 -31.11
C ASN A 197 -12.28 -11.73 -32.00
N VAL A 198 -12.02 -12.88 -31.36
CA VAL A 198 -11.64 -14.14 -32.02
C VAL A 198 -12.80 -14.86 -32.71
N PHE A 199 -14.04 -14.50 -32.39
CA PHE A 199 -15.24 -15.05 -33.03
C PHE A 199 -15.95 -13.99 -33.88
N ASN A 200 -16.26 -14.32 -35.13
CA ASN A 200 -17.01 -13.46 -36.03
C ASN A 200 -18.47 -13.91 -36.12
N LEU A 201 -19.38 -13.11 -35.54
CA LEU A 201 -20.83 -13.41 -35.51
C LEU A 201 -21.46 -13.49 -36.91
N ASN A 202 -20.95 -12.72 -37.87
CA ASN A 202 -21.49 -12.65 -39.23
C ASN A 202 -21.14 -13.89 -40.07
N THR A 203 -20.02 -14.55 -39.78
CA THR A 203 -19.59 -15.77 -40.46
C THR A 203 -19.89 -17.03 -39.65
N GLY A 204 -19.97 -16.92 -38.32
CA GLY A 204 -20.11 -18.04 -37.40
C GLY A 204 -18.79 -18.76 -37.09
N ILE A 205 -17.65 -18.10 -37.35
CA ILE A 205 -16.32 -18.71 -37.33
C ILE A 205 -15.49 -18.15 -36.18
N PHE A 206 -14.89 -19.06 -35.42
CA PHE A 206 -13.76 -18.79 -34.52
C PHE A 206 -12.46 -18.92 -35.30
N THR A 207 -11.52 -17.99 -35.14
CA THR A 207 -10.16 -18.08 -35.70
C THR A 207 -9.15 -18.07 -34.56
N ALA A 208 -8.32 -19.11 -34.47
CA ALA A 208 -7.31 -19.21 -33.43
C ALA A 208 -6.24 -18.11 -33.58
N PRO A 209 -6.06 -17.20 -32.61
CA PRO A 209 -5.08 -16.12 -32.75
C PRO A 209 -3.64 -16.58 -32.47
N VAL A 210 -3.46 -17.72 -31.79
CA VAL A 210 -2.16 -18.26 -31.37
C VAL A 210 -2.19 -19.79 -31.35
N ASP A 211 -1.00 -20.40 -31.38
CA ASP A 211 -0.83 -21.84 -31.16
C ASP A 211 -1.17 -22.20 -29.71
N GLY A 212 -2.05 -23.19 -29.49
CA GLY A 212 -2.53 -23.47 -28.14
C GLY A 212 -3.39 -24.71 -28.01
N LEU A 213 -3.69 -25.04 -26.75
CA LEU A 213 -4.69 -26.03 -26.36
C LEU A 213 -5.97 -25.30 -25.99
N TYR A 214 -7.06 -25.58 -26.69
CA TYR A 214 -8.33 -24.87 -26.55
C TYR A 214 -9.44 -25.81 -26.11
N TYR A 215 -10.34 -25.33 -25.25
CA TYR A 215 -11.59 -26.02 -24.92
C TYR A 215 -12.73 -25.41 -25.73
N PHE A 216 -13.56 -26.24 -26.34
CA PHE A 216 -14.78 -25.82 -27.03
C PHE A 216 -15.97 -26.63 -26.56
N THR A 217 -17.13 -25.98 -26.47
CA THR A 217 -18.40 -26.62 -26.14
C THR A 217 -19.54 -25.94 -26.88
N PHE A 218 -20.53 -26.73 -27.27
CA PHE A 218 -21.76 -26.21 -27.83
C PHE A 218 -22.96 -26.98 -27.28
N PHE A 219 -24.07 -26.27 -27.16
CA PHE A 219 -25.37 -26.83 -26.82
C PHE A 219 -26.41 -26.28 -27.78
N TYR A 220 -27.44 -27.07 -28.06
CA TYR A 220 -28.57 -26.67 -28.86
C TYR A 220 -29.84 -27.39 -28.38
N ARG A 221 -30.98 -26.72 -28.56
CA ARG A 221 -32.29 -27.33 -28.32
C ARG A 221 -32.87 -27.85 -29.63
N THR A 222 -33.38 -29.07 -29.58
CA THR A 222 -34.10 -29.75 -30.66
C THR A 222 -35.54 -29.24 -30.70
N PRO A 223 -36.02 -28.71 -31.85
CA PRO A 223 -37.44 -28.38 -32.02
C PRO A 223 -38.31 -29.65 -31.93
N ALA A 224 -39.55 -29.52 -31.46
CA ALA A 224 -40.45 -30.65 -31.30
C ALA A 224 -40.66 -31.40 -32.63
N ASN A 225 -40.61 -32.74 -32.58
CA ASN A 225 -40.80 -33.64 -33.74
C ASN A 225 -39.85 -33.37 -34.92
N LYS A 226 -38.62 -32.92 -34.65
CA LYS A 226 -37.57 -32.72 -35.66
C LYS A 226 -36.30 -33.51 -35.33
N GLU A 227 -35.56 -33.85 -36.38
CA GLU A 227 -34.17 -34.31 -36.26
C GLU A 227 -33.24 -33.11 -36.08
N SER A 228 -32.30 -33.22 -35.16
CA SER A 228 -31.35 -32.16 -34.86
C SER A 228 -29.95 -32.71 -34.72
N MET A 229 -29.01 -32.12 -35.45
CA MET A 229 -27.60 -32.44 -35.38
C MET A 229 -26.79 -31.17 -35.57
N LEU A 230 -25.74 -31.03 -34.77
CA LEU A 230 -24.68 -30.05 -35.02
C LEU A 230 -23.32 -30.73 -35.04
N ILE A 231 -22.49 -30.28 -35.98
CA ILE A 231 -21.15 -30.79 -36.19
C ILE A 231 -20.16 -29.63 -36.05
N LEU A 232 -19.16 -29.79 -35.20
CA LEU A 232 -18.02 -28.88 -35.13
C LEU A 232 -17.02 -29.27 -36.20
N TYR A 233 -16.70 -28.29 -37.04
CA TYR A 233 -15.67 -28.40 -38.06
C TYR A 233 -14.40 -27.66 -37.62
N LYS A 234 -13.24 -28.20 -38.01
CA LYS A 234 -11.94 -27.54 -37.98
C LYS A 234 -11.37 -27.55 -39.40
N ASN A 235 -11.14 -26.38 -39.99
CA ASN A 235 -10.59 -26.23 -41.35
C ASN A 235 -11.25 -27.18 -42.39
N GLY A 236 -12.58 -27.26 -42.39
CA GLY A 236 -13.33 -28.13 -43.31
C GLY A 236 -13.38 -29.62 -42.94
N ARG A 237 -12.81 -30.05 -41.81
CA ARG A 237 -12.89 -31.44 -41.33
C ARG A 237 -13.78 -31.55 -40.09
N GLU A 238 -14.62 -32.58 -40.05
CA GLU A 238 -15.44 -32.88 -38.87
C GLU A 238 -14.54 -33.27 -37.69
N VAL A 239 -14.80 -32.66 -36.52
CA VAL A 239 -14.06 -32.94 -35.28
C VAL A 239 -14.94 -33.70 -34.30
N LEU A 240 -16.13 -33.18 -34.03
CA LEU A 240 -17.11 -33.81 -33.16
C LEU A 240 -18.52 -33.41 -33.56
N LYS A 241 -19.49 -34.23 -33.17
CA LYS A 241 -20.91 -33.98 -33.43
C LYS A 241 -21.75 -34.31 -32.22
N SER A 242 -22.95 -33.75 -32.20
CA SER A 242 -24.03 -34.15 -31.30
C SER A 242 -25.29 -34.24 -32.13
N SER A 243 -26.13 -35.23 -31.83
CA SER A 243 -27.36 -35.52 -32.56
C SER A 243 -28.44 -35.94 -31.59
N GLU A 244 -29.66 -35.49 -31.84
CA GLU A 244 -30.82 -35.77 -31.02
C GLU A 244 -32.07 -35.87 -31.90
N THR A 245 -33.08 -36.58 -31.43
CA THR A 245 -34.36 -36.71 -32.12
C THR A 245 -35.48 -36.56 -31.11
N ALA A 246 -36.24 -35.46 -31.21
CA ALA A 246 -37.37 -35.22 -30.31
C ALA A 246 -38.44 -36.30 -30.53
N ARG A 247 -38.71 -37.11 -29.49
CA ARG A 247 -39.70 -38.20 -29.53
C ARG A 247 -41.13 -37.65 -29.65
N TYR A 248 -42.03 -38.48 -30.20
CA TYR A 248 -43.38 -38.17 -30.71
C TYR A 248 -44.43 -37.63 -29.70
N TYR A 249 -44.04 -37.05 -28.57
CA TYR A 249 -44.94 -36.52 -27.53
C TYR A 249 -44.78 -35.01 -27.28
N GLY A 250 -44.36 -34.25 -28.29
CA GLY A 250 -44.29 -32.78 -28.20
C GLY A 250 -43.23 -32.24 -27.23
N GLY A 251 -42.32 -33.10 -26.77
CA GLY A 251 -41.17 -32.72 -25.95
C GLY A 251 -40.11 -32.00 -26.78
N THR A 252 -39.25 -31.25 -26.09
CA THR A 252 -38.02 -30.70 -26.67
C THR A 252 -36.84 -31.18 -25.86
N ASP A 253 -35.81 -31.62 -26.55
CA ASP A 253 -34.58 -32.09 -25.93
C ASP A 253 -33.45 -31.09 -26.13
N THR A 254 -32.41 -31.16 -25.30
CA THR A 254 -31.20 -30.35 -25.44
C THR A 254 -30.02 -31.30 -25.57
N ALA A 255 -29.22 -31.05 -26.59
CA ALA A 255 -28.02 -31.83 -26.86
C ALA A 255 -26.81 -30.90 -26.99
N GLY A 256 -25.64 -31.47 -26.79
CA GLY A 256 -24.39 -30.74 -26.86
C GLY A 256 -23.21 -31.69 -26.84
N ASN A 257 -22.03 -31.16 -27.08
CA ASN A 257 -20.78 -31.90 -26.98
C ASN A 257 -19.62 -30.91 -26.76
N ALA A 258 -18.46 -31.41 -26.34
CA ALA A 258 -17.28 -30.62 -26.05
C ALA A 258 -16.00 -31.35 -26.47
N ALA A 259 -14.96 -30.59 -26.79
CA ALA A 259 -13.62 -31.15 -26.97
C ALA A 259 -12.53 -30.18 -26.53
N ILE A 260 -11.38 -30.77 -26.22
CA ILE A 260 -10.11 -30.08 -26.07
C ILE A 260 -9.30 -30.33 -27.35
N LEU A 261 -8.90 -29.27 -28.04
CA LEU A 261 -8.25 -29.33 -29.35
C LEU A 261 -6.94 -28.55 -29.34
N LYS A 262 -5.92 -29.12 -29.98
CA LYS A 262 -4.67 -28.42 -30.27
C LYS A 262 -4.83 -27.67 -31.59
N LEU A 263 -4.68 -26.35 -31.55
CA LEU A 263 -4.83 -25.46 -32.70
C LEU A 263 -3.51 -24.75 -33.00
N LYS A 264 -3.30 -24.48 -34.28
CA LYS A 264 -2.32 -23.50 -34.74
C LYS A 264 -3.01 -22.15 -34.95
N ALA A 265 -2.23 -21.08 -34.95
CA ALA A 265 -2.70 -19.78 -35.40
C ALA A 265 -3.37 -19.91 -36.78
N ASP A 266 -4.47 -19.17 -36.95
CA ASP A 266 -5.35 -19.16 -38.12
C ASP A 266 -6.17 -20.44 -38.37
N ASP A 267 -6.10 -21.45 -37.50
CA ASP A 267 -7.07 -22.55 -37.54
C ASP A 267 -8.49 -22.01 -37.28
N GLU A 268 -9.42 -22.37 -38.16
CA GLU A 268 -10.81 -21.95 -38.10
C GLU A 268 -11.70 -23.06 -37.54
N LEU A 269 -12.61 -22.70 -36.63
CA LEU A 269 -13.65 -23.58 -36.10
C LEU A 269 -15.04 -22.98 -36.25
N TYR A 270 -16.00 -23.82 -36.64
CA TYR A 270 -17.38 -23.39 -36.83
C TYR A 270 -18.36 -24.56 -36.70
N LEU A 271 -19.59 -24.25 -36.31
CA LEU A 271 -20.67 -25.23 -36.21
C LEU A 271 -21.45 -25.29 -37.51
N THR A 272 -21.71 -26.50 -37.99
CA THR A 272 -22.50 -26.75 -39.20
C THR A 272 -23.77 -27.48 -38.84
N LEU A 273 -24.89 -26.98 -39.35
CA LEU A 273 -26.19 -27.66 -39.37
C LEU A 273 -26.28 -28.49 -40.68
N PRO A 274 -26.28 -29.82 -40.61
CA PRO A 274 -26.39 -30.66 -41.81
C PRO A 274 -27.75 -30.49 -42.50
N ALA A 275 -27.81 -30.76 -43.80
CA ALA A 275 -29.06 -30.78 -44.56
C ALA A 275 -30.08 -31.72 -43.89
N GLY A 276 -31.36 -31.33 -43.93
CA GLY A 276 -32.45 -32.09 -43.31
C GLY A 276 -32.59 -31.95 -41.79
N ASN A 277 -31.64 -31.31 -41.09
CA ASN A 277 -31.70 -31.13 -39.63
C ASN A 277 -32.21 -29.74 -39.25
N SER A 278 -32.81 -29.64 -38.06
CA SER A 278 -33.30 -28.39 -37.48
C SER A 278 -32.66 -28.09 -36.12
N ILE A 279 -32.63 -26.84 -35.68
CA ILE A 279 -32.32 -26.45 -34.29
C ILE A 279 -33.23 -25.31 -33.82
N TRP A 280 -33.29 -25.07 -32.51
CA TRP A 280 -33.96 -23.91 -31.93
C TRP A 280 -32.94 -22.81 -31.58
N ALA A 281 -32.95 -21.75 -32.38
CA ALA A 281 -32.01 -20.62 -32.36
C ALA A 281 -32.61 -19.37 -31.69
N ALA A 282 -33.46 -19.54 -30.67
CA ALA A 282 -34.02 -18.45 -29.88
C ALA A 282 -33.83 -18.65 -28.38
N GLY A 283 -33.86 -17.54 -27.63
CA GLY A 283 -33.80 -17.56 -26.17
C GLY A 283 -32.48 -18.07 -25.59
N ARG A 284 -31.38 -17.97 -26.35
CA ARG A 284 -30.03 -18.43 -25.96
C ARG A 284 -29.95 -19.92 -25.65
N GLN A 285 -30.83 -20.71 -26.25
CA GLN A 285 -30.87 -22.17 -26.10
C GLN A 285 -29.95 -22.91 -27.08
N THR A 286 -29.35 -22.18 -28.01
CA THR A 286 -28.24 -22.66 -28.83
C THR A 286 -27.03 -21.75 -28.58
N THR A 287 -25.94 -22.34 -28.10
CA THR A 287 -24.72 -21.64 -27.69
C THR A 287 -23.48 -22.30 -28.24
N PHE A 288 -22.45 -21.50 -28.48
CA PHE A 288 -21.11 -21.96 -28.81
C PHE A 288 -20.10 -21.15 -28.01
N SER A 289 -19.21 -21.84 -27.29
CA SER A 289 -18.22 -21.21 -26.43
C SER A 289 -16.88 -21.91 -26.56
N GLY A 290 -15.81 -21.16 -26.37
CA GLY A 290 -14.47 -21.73 -26.29
C GLY A 290 -13.46 -20.78 -25.65
N PHE A 291 -12.37 -21.34 -25.15
CA PHE A 291 -11.29 -20.57 -24.54
C PHE A 291 -9.94 -21.30 -24.62
N LEU A 292 -8.85 -20.53 -24.56
CA LEU A 292 -7.47 -21.03 -24.49
C LEU A 292 -7.19 -21.54 -23.08
N LEU A 293 -6.79 -22.81 -22.97
CA LEU A 293 -6.33 -23.43 -21.73
C LEU A 293 -4.85 -23.15 -21.50
N ASP A 294 -4.03 -23.31 -22.53
CA ASP A 294 -2.58 -23.16 -22.43
C ASP A 294 -1.95 -22.85 -23.80
N PHE A 295 -0.86 -22.08 -23.79
CA PHE A 295 -0.09 -21.80 -25.00
C PHE A 295 0.76 -23.01 -25.37
N CYS A 296 0.88 -23.30 -26.66
CA CYS A 296 1.89 -24.26 -27.09
C CYS A 296 3.25 -23.57 -27.09
N HIS A 297 4.06 -23.80 -26.05
CA HIS A 297 5.47 -23.40 -26.10
C HIS A 297 6.20 -24.25 -27.14
N CYS A 298 6.75 -23.59 -28.16
CA CYS A 298 7.70 -24.22 -29.06
C CYS A 298 8.95 -24.60 -28.27
N HIS A 299 9.09 -25.87 -27.87
CA HIS A 299 10.38 -26.43 -27.50
C HIS A 299 11.29 -26.34 -28.72
N HIS A 300 12.09 -25.28 -28.79
CA HIS A 300 13.27 -25.24 -29.66
C HIS A 300 14.32 -26.13 -28.99
N GLY A 301 14.42 -27.36 -29.47
CA GLY A 301 15.55 -28.24 -29.19
C GLY A 301 16.77 -27.88 -30.03
#